data_AF-A0A838XHV2-F1
#
_entry.id   AF-A0A838XHV2-F1
#
_cell.length_a   1.000
_cell.length_b   1.000
_cell.length_c   1.000
_cell.angle_alpha   90.00
_cell.angle_beta   90.00
_cell.angle_gamma   90.00
#
_symmetry.space_group_name_H-M   'P 1'
#
loop_
_entity.id
_entity.type
_entity.pdbx_description
1 polymer ?
#
loop_
_entity_poly.entity_id
_entity_poly.type
_entity_poly.pdbx_seq_one_letter_code
_entity_poly.pdbx_strand_id
1 'polypeptide(L)'
;MQREVSLSFGIVLERKPATSRWTDWVWSVPEVIVEAPETDGWREIEARGEMRRYLSAPHRLTLHHKMVEAYDSNIETGEPCLWVLLNEVDGPEDPGWRVAAITADPHQAIGFLDSGEGLVERVPMPRAVIAWMAEYLKSLPEAPAFRKRQRDRMPDEVEVFGKTPIFEAPAGKVPARGGAGKEGEEPT
;
A
#
# COMPACT_ATOMS: atom_id res chain seq x y z
N MET A 1 10.37 -8.73 -21.22
CA MET A 1 9.90 -7.73 -20.24
C MET A 1 10.20 -8.26 -18.86
N GLN A 2 10.91 -7.48 -18.03
CA GLN A 2 11.22 -7.87 -16.66
C GLN A 2 10.00 -7.54 -15.78
N ARG A 3 9.50 -8.52 -15.01
CA ARG A 3 8.35 -8.32 -14.11
C ARG A 3 8.73 -7.60 -12.81
N GLU A 4 10.02 -7.65 -12.50
CA GLU A 4 10.65 -7.06 -11.35
C GLU A 4 12.05 -6.59 -11.74
N VAL A 5 12.52 -5.52 -11.10
CA VAL A 5 13.90 -5.05 -11.15
C VAL A 5 14.37 -4.76 -9.74
N SER A 6 15.66 -5.00 -9.47
CA SER A 6 16.25 -4.74 -8.16
C SER A 6 17.47 -3.85 -8.28
N LEU A 7 17.64 -2.99 -7.27
CA LEU A 7 18.83 -2.18 -7.09
C LEU A 7 19.26 -2.28 -5.62
N SER A 8 20.57 -2.29 -5.39
CA SER A 8 21.16 -2.36 -4.05
C SER A 8 21.65 -1.00 -3.61
N PHE A 9 21.50 -0.74 -2.32
CA PHE A 9 21.81 0.53 -1.67
C PHE A 9 22.71 0.34 -0.45
N GLY A 10 23.58 1.30 -0.22
CA GLY A 10 24.11 1.59 1.10
C GLY A 10 23.19 2.55 1.83
N ILE A 11 22.90 2.26 3.09
CA ILE A 11 22.14 3.14 3.98
C ILE A 11 23.12 3.84 4.90
N VAL A 12 23.00 5.17 4.97
CA VAL A 12 23.75 5.97 5.93
C VAL A 12 22.86 6.26 7.13
N LEU A 13 23.27 5.80 8.30
CA LEU A 13 22.64 6.10 9.58
C LEU A 13 23.44 7.19 10.28
N GLU A 14 22.76 8.23 10.75
CA GLU A 14 23.37 9.35 11.47
C GLU A 14 22.86 9.41 12.91
N ARG A 15 23.81 9.55 13.84
CA ARG A 15 23.57 9.82 15.26
C ARG A 15 23.98 11.25 15.59
N LYS A 16 23.09 12.02 16.22
CA LYS A 16 23.37 13.36 16.75
C LYS A 16 22.95 13.49 18.21
N PRO A 17 23.64 14.32 19.02
CA PRO A 17 23.21 14.58 20.39
C PRO A 17 21.82 15.22 20.37
N ALA A 18 20.94 14.72 21.21
CA ALA A 18 19.60 15.25 21.35
C ALA A 18 19.60 16.55 22.16
N THR A 19 18.68 17.45 21.84
CA THR A 19 18.45 18.67 22.62
C THR A 19 17.43 18.48 23.74
N SER A 20 16.86 17.27 23.86
CA SER A 20 15.80 16.94 24.80
C SER A 20 16.35 16.22 26.03
N ARG A 21 15.61 16.24 27.15
CA ARG A 21 15.98 15.53 28.38
C ARG A 21 15.61 14.02 28.39
N TRP A 22 14.97 13.53 27.33
CA TRP A 22 14.32 12.21 27.32
C TRP A 22 15.11 11.15 26.57
N THR A 23 16.01 11.58 25.69
CA THR A 23 16.95 10.74 24.96
C THR A 23 18.26 11.50 24.86
N ASP A 24 19.38 10.80 24.87
CA ASP A 24 20.70 11.39 24.64
C ASP A 24 20.98 11.58 23.14
N TRP A 25 20.33 10.78 22.30
CA TRP A 25 20.62 10.68 20.87
C TRP A 25 19.37 10.78 20.00
N VAL A 26 19.53 11.44 18.85
CA VAL A 26 18.57 11.42 17.73
C VAL A 26 19.21 10.66 16.58
N TRP A 27 18.46 9.71 16.03
CA TRP A 27 18.84 8.90 14.88
C TRP A 27 18.08 9.35 13.63
N SER A 28 18.75 9.33 12.48
CA SER A 28 18.14 9.67 11.19
C SER A 28 18.85 8.97 10.05
N VAL A 29 18.18 8.86 8.89
CA VAL A 29 18.78 8.32 7.66
C VAL A 29 18.91 9.46 6.64
N PRO A 30 20.02 10.21 6.64
CA PRO A 30 20.13 11.38 5.78
C PRO A 30 20.26 11.05 4.29
N GLU A 31 20.82 9.89 3.94
CA GLU A 31 21.10 9.55 2.55
C GLU A 31 21.13 8.04 2.27
N VAL A 32 20.91 7.71 0.99
CA VAL A 32 21.17 6.39 0.42
C VAL A 32 22.21 6.50 -0.68
N ILE A 33 23.08 5.50 -0.77
CA ILE A 33 24.19 5.46 -1.74
C ILE A 33 23.96 4.29 -2.68
N VAL A 34 23.96 4.55 -3.99
CA VAL A 34 23.92 3.49 -5.00
C VAL A 34 25.33 2.91 -5.16
N GLU A 35 25.45 1.60 -5.34
CA GLU A 35 26.75 0.92 -5.51
C GLU A 35 27.74 1.15 -4.34
N ALA A 36 27.21 1.25 -3.12
CA ALA A 36 28.02 1.40 -1.93
C ALA A 36 28.94 0.18 -1.70
N PRO A 37 30.15 0.38 -1.14
CA PRO A 37 31.04 -0.72 -0.81
C PRO A 37 30.40 -1.63 0.25
N GLU A 38 30.53 -2.94 0.06
CA GLU A 38 30.00 -3.92 1.00
C GLU A 38 30.57 -3.72 2.41
N THR A 39 29.70 -3.94 3.40
CA THR A 39 30.03 -3.85 4.82
C THR A 39 29.58 -5.12 5.54
N ASP A 40 30.31 -5.48 6.60
CA ASP A 40 29.88 -6.51 7.53
C ASP A 40 29.24 -5.81 8.74
N GLY A 41 27.95 -5.51 8.63
CA GLY A 41 27.23 -4.64 9.58
C GLY A 41 27.48 -3.15 9.35
N TRP A 42 27.37 -2.36 10.42
CA TRP A 42 27.58 -0.92 10.38
C TRP A 42 29.06 -0.56 10.44
N ARG A 43 29.51 0.26 9.48
CA ARG A 43 30.86 0.81 9.43
C ARG A 43 30.79 2.31 9.68
N GLU A 44 31.49 2.83 10.68
CA GLU A 44 31.62 4.28 10.85
C GLU A 44 32.35 4.90 9.64
N ILE A 45 31.75 5.92 9.04
CA ILE A 45 32.28 6.62 7.85
C ILE A 45 32.59 8.09 8.12
N GLU A 46 32.01 8.69 9.16
CA GLU A 46 32.25 10.08 9.53
C GLU A 46 32.10 10.28 11.05
N ALA A 47 33.01 11.05 11.62
CA ALA A 47 32.94 11.54 12.99
C ALA A 47 33.16 13.05 13.03
N ARG A 48 32.17 13.79 13.53
CA ARG A 48 32.23 15.26 13.66
C ARG A 48 31.71 15.70 15.03
N GLY A 49 32.64 15.96 15.96
CA GLY A 49 32.29 16.27 17.34
C GLY A 49 31.60 15.06 17.98
N GLU A 50 30.32 15.21 18.35
CA GLU A 50 29.47 14.13 18.87
C GLU A 50 28.61 13.46 17.79
N MET A 51 28.54 14.05 16.59
CA MET A 51 27.85 13.43 15.46
C MET A 51 28.68 12.27 14.91
N ARG A 52 28.00 11.17 14.58
CA ARG A 52 28.58 9.99 13.93
C ARG A 52 27.71 9.57 12.75
N ARG A 53 28.34 9.10 11.67
CA ARG A 53 27.65 8.44 10.55
C ARG A 53 28.18 7.04 10.32
N TYR A 54 27.27 6.14 10.02
CA TYR A 54 27.53 4.73 9.78
C TYR A 54 26.97 4.32 8.42
N LEU A 55 27.71 3.52 7.67
CA LEU A 55 27.28 2.91 6.42
C LEU A 55 26.97 1.43 6.65
N SER A 56 25.83 0.96 6.16
CA SER A 56 25.54 -0.46 6.01
C SER A 56 25.13 -0.76 4.57
N ALA A 57 25.75 -1.76 3.94
CA ALA A 57 25.48 -2.16 2.56
C ALA A 57 25.83 -3.65 2.33
N PRO A 58 25.12 -4.36 1.43
CA PRO A 58 24.06 -3.87 0.55
C PRO A 58 22.64 -4.15 1.08
N HIS A 59 21.71 -3.23 0.81
CA HIS A 59 20.28 -3.36 1.08
C HIS A 59 19.48 -3.29 -0.21
N ARG A 60 18.60 -4.26 -0.44
CA ARG A 60 17.91 -4.42 -1.73
C ARG A 60 16.55 -3.72 -1.74
N LEU A 61 16.31 -2.92 -2.77
CA LEU A 61 14.98 -2.46 -3.18
C LEU A 61 14.56 -3.26 -4.42
N THR A 62 13.36 -3.84 -4.39
CA THR A 62 12.77 -4.53 -5.55
C THR A 62 11.49 -3.82 -5.96
N LEU A 63 11.41 -3.45 -7.23
CA LEU A 63 10.21 -2.88 -7.84
C LEU A 63 9.45 -3.97 -8.57
N HIS A 64 8.13 -3.97 -8.46
CA HIS A 64 7.28 -4.96 -9.10
C HIS A 64 6.32 -4.29 -10.09
N HIS A 65 6.13 -4.85 -11.28
CA HIS A 65 5.27 -4.28 -12.34
C HIS A 65 3.79 -4.08 -11.96
N LYS A 66 3.36 -4.56 -10.80
CA LYS A 66 1.99 -4.40 -10.30
C LYS A 66 1.79 -3.12 -9.51
N MET A 67 2.88 -2.46 -9.12
CA MET A 67 2.89 -1.29 -8.24
C MET A 67 3.24 -0.01 -9.02
N VAL A 68 3.01 -0.01 -10.34
CA VAL A 68 3.35 1.12 -11.23
C VAL A 68 2.72 2.42 -10.75
N GLU A 69 1.42 2.39 -10.46
CA GLU A 69 0.67 3.56 -9.97
C GLU A 69 1.27 4.13 -8.67
N ALA A 70 1.73 3.26 -7.76
CA ALA A 70 2.38 3.67 -6.52
C ALA A 70 3.72 4.38 -6.80
N TYR A 71 4.53 3.84 -7.71
CA TYR A 71 5.82 4.44 -8.08
C TYR A 71 5.65 5.76 -8.83
N ASP A 72 4.68 5.86 -9.72
CA ASP A 72 4.33 7.11 -10.41
C ASP A 72 3.90 8.17 -9.39
N SER A 73 3.01 7.82 -8.45
CA SER A 73 2.56 8.78 -7.42
C SER A 73 3.71 9.33 -6.57
N ASN A 74 4.73 8.51 -6.26
CA ASN A 74 5.92 8.94 -5.53
C ASN A 74 6.75 9.94 -6.37
N ILE A 75 6.92 9.68 -7.66
CA ILE A 75 7.66 10.57 -8.58
C ILE A 75 6.90 11.89 -8.79
N GLU A 76 5.58 11.83 -8.92
CA GLU A 76 4.72 12.99 -9.16
C GLU A 76 4.61 13.96 -7.97
N THR A 77 5.03 13.55 -6.76
CA THR A 77 5.06 14.44 -5.59
C THR A 77 5.97 15.66 -5.76
N GLY A 78 6.90 15.64 -6.72
CA GLY A 78 7.94 16.67 -6.90
C GLY A 78 9.16 16.50 -5.99
N GLU A 79 9.02 15.72 -4.91
CA GLU A 79 10.09 15.33 -3.99
C GLU A 79 10.10 13.80 -3.81
N PRO A 80 10.50 13.05 -4.85
CA PRO A 80 10.56 11.60 -4.77
C PRO A 80 11.51 11.15 -3.67
N CYS A 81 11.08 10.12 -2.94
CA CYS A 81 11.79 9.63 -1.78
C CYS A 81 11.75 8.12 -1.68
N LEU A 82 12.68 7.58 -0.89
CA LEU A 82 12.64 6.21 -0.41
C LEU A 82 12.30 6.24 1.08
N TRP A 83 11.63 5.20 1.55
CA TRP A 83 11.43 4.98 2.97
C TRP A 83 12.33 3.85 3.43
N VAL A 84 13.09 4.11 4.48
CA VAL A 84 13.98 3.14 5.12
C VAL A 84 13.40 2.82 6.48
N LEU A 85 13.07 1.56 6.69
CA LEU A 85 12.63 1.04 7.99
C LEU A 85 13.83 0.46 8.72
N LEU A 86 14.06 0.94 9.93
CA LEU A 86 15.07 0.48 10.87
C LEU A 86 14.38 -0.17 12.07
N ASN A 87 14.80 -1.38 12.43
CA ASN A 87 14.35 -2.03 13.66
C ASN A 87 15.48 -1.97 14.69
N GLU A 88 15.10 -1.77 15.96
CA GLU A 88 16.05 -1.92 17.06
C GLU A 88 16.53 -3.38 17.12
N VAL A 89 17.79 -3.57 17.50
CA VAL A 89 18.39 -4.88 17.74
C VAL A 89 18.66 -5.03 19.23
N ASP A 90 18.14 -6.10 19.82
CA ASP A 90 18.45 -6.44 21.21
C ASP A 90 19.91 -6.89 21.32
N GLY A 91 20.68 -6.26 22.22
CA GLY A 91 22.03 -6.70 22.54
C GLY A 91 23.06 -5.57 22.55
N PRO A 92 24.36 -5.93 22.48
CA PRO A 92 25.46 -4.98 22.60
C PRO A 92 25.85 -4.29 21.27
N GLU A 93 25.04 -4.39 20.21
CA GLU A 93 25.35 -3.77 18.91
C GLU A 93 25.30 -2.23 19.01
N ASP A 94 26.34 -1.54 18.50
CA ASP A 94 26.36 -0.08 18.32
C ASP A 94 26.78 0.24 16.87
N PRO A 95 25.91 0.87 16.06
CA PRO A 95 24.54 1.29 16.38
C PRO A 95 23.58 0.09 16.53
N GLY A 96 22.70 0.15 17.53
CA GLY A 96 21.70 -0.90 17.86
C GLY A 96 20.49 -0.94 16.91
N TRP A 97 20.73 -0.69 15.62
CA TRP A 97 19.72 -0.63 14.59
C TRP A 97 20.04 -1.65 13.49
N ARG A 98 19.02 -2.17 12.80
CA ARG A 98 19.18 -2.91 11.55
C ARG A 98 18.22 -2.39 10.50
N VAL A 99 18.67 -2.34 9.25
CA VAL A 99 17.78 -2.04 8.13
C VAL A 99 16.86 -3.24 7.90
N ALA A 100 15.57 -3.05 8.13
CA ALA A 100 14.56 -4.08 7.95
C ALA A 100 13.97 -4.05 6.53
N ALA A 101 13.75 -2.86 5.97
CA ALA A 101 13.22 -2.70 4.62
C ALA A 101 13.60 -1.36 3.99
N ILE A 102 13.63 -1.33 2.66
CA ILE A 102 13.67 -0.12 1.85
C ILE A 102 12.52 -0.20 0.84
N THR A 103 11.75 0.88 0.70
CA THR A 103 10.66 0.95 -0.27
C THR A 103 10.60 2.27 -1.02
N ALA A 104 10.08 2.21 -2.23
CA ALA A 104 9.69 3.37 -3.04
C ALA A 104 8.16 3.49 -3.18
N ASP A 105 7.39 2.61 -2.52
CA ASP A 105 5.94 2.59 -2.52
C ASP A 105 5.40 3.39 -1.31
N PRO A 106 4.71 4.53 -1.54
CA PRO A 106 4.12 5.33 -0.47
C PRO A 106 3.10 4.56 0.37
N HIS A 107 2.35 3.62 -0.22
CA HIS A 107 1.34 2.84 0.49
C HIS A 107 1.96 1.82 1.44
N GLN A 108 3.06 1.19 1.01
CA GLN A 108 3.83 0.31 1.89
C GLN A 108 4.46 1.10 3.04
N ALA A 109 4.97 2.30 2.76
CA ALA A 109 5.54 3.18 3.78
C ALA A 109 4.53 3.59 4.85
N ILE A 110 3.27 3.87 4.48
CA ILE A 110 2.19 4.11 5.44
C ILE A 110 2.01 2.91 6.37
N GLY A 111 2.02 1.69 5.84
CA GLY A 111 1.94 0.48 6.64
C GLY A 111 3.08 0.34 7.67
N PHE A 112 4.29 0.79 7.33
CA PHE A 112 5.41 0.82 8.27
C PHE A 112 5.18 1.87 9.37
N LEU A 113 4.74 3.07 9.00
CA LEU A 113 4.47 4.16 9.95
C LEU A 113 3.34 3.79 10.93
N ASP A 114 2.30 3.13 10.45
CA ASP A 114 1.14 2.73 11.26
C ASP A 114 1.44 1.56 12.21
N SER A 115 2.49 0.78 11.94
CA SER A 115 2.88 -0.35 12.81
C SER A 115 3.35 0.08 14.19
N GLY A 116 3.94 1.29 14.29
CA GLY A 116 4.61 1.75 15.51
C GLY A 116 5.89 0.99 15.84
N GLU A 117 6.37 0.12 14.95
CA GLU A 117 7.60 -0.66 15.13
C GLU A 117 8.78 0.03 14.45
N GLY A 118 9.82 0.33 15.23
CA GLY A 118 11.08 0.86 14.71
C GLY A 118 11.03 2.33 14.28
N LEU A 119 12.05 2.71 13.51
CA LEU A 119 12.23 4.05 12.96
C LEU A 119 12.02 4.00 11.44
N VAL A 120 11.11 4.83 10.93
CA VAL A 120 10.84 4.96 9.49
C VAL A 120 11.30 6.32 9.02
N GLU A 121 12.33 6.35 8.17
CA GLU A 121 12.92 7.59 7.67
C GLU A 121 12.62 7.79 6.19
N ARG A 122 12.18 9.00 5.85
CA ARG A 122 11.97 9.43 4.46
C ARG A 122 13.28 10.04 3.93
N VAL A 123 13.88 9.40 2.94
CA VAL A 123 15.16 9.76 2.37
C VAL A 123 14.99 10.31 0.96
N PRO A 124 15.53 11.50 0.62
CA PRO A 124 15.48 12.02 -0.74
C PRO A 124 16.08 11.05 -1.75
N MET A 125 15.36 10.81 -2.85
CA MET A 125 15.79 9.84 -3.85
C MET A 125 16.93 10.42 -4.71
N PRO A 126 18.09 9.74 -4.83
CA PRO A 126 19.14 10.18 -5.74
C PRO A 126 18.66 10.22 -7.20
N ARG A 127 19.13 11.20 -7.98
CA ARG A 127 18.71 11.39 -9.39
C ARG A 127 18.90 10.13 -10.25
N ALA A 128 19.97 9.37 -9.99
CA ALA A 128 20.23 8.11 -10.69
C ALA A 128 19.13 7.06 -10.45
N VAL A 129 18.58 7.01 -9.24
CA VAL A 129 17.50 6.09 -8.86
C VAL A 129 16.19 6.50 -9.52
N ILE A 130 15.89 7.80 -9.54
CA ILE A 130 14.71 8.34 -10.25
C ILE A 130 14.78 7.95 -11.74
N ALA A 131 15.94 8.13 -12.38
CA ALA A 131 16.14 7.76 -13.77
C ALA A 131 15.97 6.25 -14.00
N TRP A 132 16.53 5.42 -13.13
CA TRP A 132 16.39 3.96 -13.18
C TRP A 132 14.92 3.51 -13.02
N MET A 133 14.19 4.10 -12.06
CA MET A 133 12.76 3.85 -11.86
C MET A 133 11.95 4.26 -13.10
N ALA A 134 12.17 5.47 -13.60
CA ALA A 134 11.45 5.97 -14.77
C ALA A 134 11.70 5.11 -16.01
N GLU A 135 12.94 4.62 -16.21
CA GLU A 135 13.26 3.72 -17.32
C GLU A 135 12.54 2.37 -17.17
N TYR A 136 12.53 1.81 -15.96
CA TYR A 136 11.78 0.59 -15.69
C TYR A 136 10.29 0.77 -15.99
N LEU A 137 9.67 1.85 -15.48
CA LEU A 137 8.26 2.13 -15.69
C LEU A 137 7.90 2.31 -17.17
N LYS A 138 8.73 3.03 -17.94
CA LYS A 138 8.56 3.17 -19.39
C LYS A 138 8.65 1.85 -20.16
N SER A 139 9.40 0.88 -19.63
CA SER A 139 9.55 -0.44 -20.25
C SER A 139 8.34 -1.35 -20.05
N LEU A 140 7.45 -1.00 -19.11
CA LEU A 140 6.25 -1.77 -18.82
C LEU A 140 5.15 -1.44 -19.84
N PRO A 141 4.38 -2.45 -20.30
CA PRO A 141 3.20 -2.21 -21.11
C PRO A 141 2.23 -1.31 -20.37
N GLU A 142 1.59 -0.40 -21.10
CA GLU A 142 0.49 0.39 -20.58
C GLU A 142 -0.56 -0.53 -19.97
N ALA A 143 -1.06 -0.16 -18.79
CA ALA A 143 -2.06 -0.97 -18.10
C ALA A 143 -3.26 -1.17 -19.03
N PRO A 144 -3.75 -2.41 -19.21
CA PRO A 144 -4.91 -2.65 -20.05
C PRO A 144 -6.07 -1.83 -19.51
N ALA A 145 -6.75 -1.08 -20.40
CA ALA A 145 -7.88 -0.24 -20.03
C ALA A 145 -8.83 -1.01 -19.09
N PHE A 146 -9.15 -0.43 -17.94
CA PHE A 146 -9.94 -1.07 -16.91
C PHE A 146 -11.29 -1.53 -17.48
N ARG A 147 -11.44 -2.83 -17.75
CA ARG A 147 -12.69 -3.43 -18.20
C ARG A 147 -13.46 -3.89 -16.97
N LYS A 148 -14.47 -3.10 -16.58
CA LYS A 148 -15.45 -3.52 -15.57
C LYS A 148 -16.05 -4.86 -16.00
N ARG A 149 -15.91 -5.90 -15.17
CA ARG A 149 -16.58 -7.19 -15.41
C ARG A 149 -18.08 -6.94 -15.42
N GLN A 150 -18.72 -7.06 -16.58
CA GLN A 150 -20.17 -7.11 -16.64
C GLN A 150 -20.60 -8.43 -15.99
N ARG A 151 -21.49 -8.35 -15.00
CA ARG A 151 -22.17 -9.52 -14.46
C ARG A 151 -23.02 -10.09 -15.60
N ASP A 152 -22.84 -11.36 -15.93
CA ASP A 152 -23.78 -12.05 -16.82
C ASP A 152 -25.19 -11.84 -16.26
N ARG A 153 -26.06 -11.23 -17.06
CA ARG A 153 -27.48 -11.20 -16.73
C ARG A 153 -27.93 -12.65 -16.66
N MET A 154 -28.33 -13.10 -15.47
CA MET A 154 -29.16 -14.29 -15.39
C MET A 154 -30.40 -14.01 -16.25
N PRO A 155 -30.84 -14.98 -17.07
CA PRO A 155 -32.10 -14.84 -17.77
C PRO A 155 -33.20 -14.53 -16.76
N ASP A 156 -34.10 -13.61 -17.12
CA ASP A 156 -35.26 -13.28 -16.29
C ASP A 156 -35.98 -14.59 -15.93
N GLU A 157 -36.29 -14.76 -14.64
CA GLU A 157 -37.04 -15.91 -14.15
C GLU A 157 -38.35 -15.98 -14.95
N VAL A 158 -38.51 -17.02 -15.76
CA VAL A 158 -39.69 -17.18 -16.60
C VAL A 158 -40.88 -17.34 -15.65
N GLU A 159 -41.85 -16.42 -15.71
CA GLU A 159 -43.12 -16.53 -14.99
C GLU A 159 -43.81 -17.83 -15.41
N VAL A 160 -43.67 -18.87 -14.58
CA VAL A 160 -44.52 -20.06 -14.67
C VAL A 160 -45.77 -19.75 -13.84
N PHE A 161 -46.88 -19.59 -14.54
CA PHE A 161 -48.21 -19.29 -14.00
C PHE A 161 -48.50 -20.12 -12.73
N GLY A 162 -48.68 -19.45 -11.58
CA GLY A 162 -49.13 -20.10 -10.33
C GLY A 162 -48.21 -19.98 -9.11
N LYS A 163 -47.08 -19.26 -9.17
CA LYS A 163 -46.31 -18.91 -7.97
C LYS A 163 -46.42 -17.41 -7.68
N THR A 164 -46.93 -17.06 -6.50
CA THR A 164 -46.91 -15.69 -6.02
C THR A 164 -45.48 -15.29 -5.69
N PRO A 165 -44.97 -14.14 -6.17
CA PRO A 165 -43.67 -13.64 -5.78
C PRO A 165 -43.65 -13.35 -4.27
N ILE A 166 -42.51 -13.66 -3.64
CA ILE A 166 -42.31 -13.63 -2.17
C ILE A 166 -42.53 -12.24 -1.55
N PHE A 167 -42.55 -11.17 -2.37
CA PHE A 167 -42.56 -9.78 -1.90
C PHE A 167 -43.95 -9.14 -1.77
N GLU A 168 -45.05 -9.80 -2.13
CA GLU A 168 -46.39 -9.29 -1.82
C GLU A 168 -46.94 -9.90 -0.53
N ALA A 169 -46.81 -9.15 0.57
CA ALA A 169 -47.51 -9.45 1.82
C ALA A 169 -49.03 -9.28 1.63
N PRO A 170 -49.90 -10.17 2.15
CA PRO A 170 -51.32 -10.10 1.89
C PRO A 170 -51.96 -8.91 2.64
N ALA A 171 -52.51 -7.98 1.86
CA ALA A 171 -53.38 -6.92 2.38
C ALA A 171 -54.68 -7.55 2.91
N GLY A 172 -54.79 -7.65 4.23
CA GLY A 172 -56.01 -8.08 4.89
C GLY A 172 -57.19 -7.19 4.53
N LYS A 173 -58.36 -7.79 4.28
CA LYS A 173 -59.64 -7.09 4.28
C LYS A 173 -60.75 -7.95 4.93
N VAL A 174 -61.40 -7.31 5.89
CA VAL A 174 -62.69 -7.61 6.51
C VAL A 174 -63.56 -6.34 6.23
N PRO A 175 -64.91 -6.29 6.16
CA PRO A 175 -65.97 -7.30 5.96
C PRO A 175 -67.11 -6.90 4.93
N ALA A 176 -68.07 -7.83 4.75
CA ALA A 176 -69.55 -7.74 4.68
C ALA A 176 -70.37 -7.00 3.58
N ARG A 177 -71.43 -7.73 3.17
CA ARG A 177 -72.87 -7.34 3.02
C ARG A 177 -73.45 -7.14 1.59
N GLY A 178 -74.24 -8.15 1.16
CA GLY A 178 -75.66 -8.01 0.78
C GLY A 178 -76.05 -7.65 -0.66
N GLY A 179 -76.99 -8.43 -1.24
CA GLY A 179 -78.00 -7.92 -2.18
C GLY A 179 -78.35 -8.76 -3.42
N ALA A 180 -79.56 -9.37 -3.41
CA ALA A 180 -80.55 -9.69 -4.47
C ALA A 180 -80.10 -10.16 -5.88
N GLY A 181 -80.59 -11.28 -6.44
CA GLY A 181 -81.96 -11.54 -6.98
C GLY A 181 -81.98 -11.28 -8.50
N LYS A 182 -82.63 -11.97 -9.45
CA LYS A 182 -83.68 -12.98 -9.62
C LYS A 182 -83.37 -13.76 -10.94
N GLU A 183 -83.98 -14.90 -11.26
CA GLU A 183 -85.16 -15.13 -12.14
C GLU A 183 -85.19 -16.67 -12.35
N GLY A 184 -86.27 -17.44 -12.49
CA GLY A 184 -87.69 -17.25 -12.80
C GLY A 184 -88.09 -18.37 -13.78
N GLU A 185 -89.12 -19.18 -13.50
CA GLU A 185 -89.85 -20.00 -14.50
C GLU A 185 -91.23 -20.39 -13.91
N GLU A 186 -92.25 -20.33 -14.75
CA GLU A 186 -93.71 -20.24 -14.53
C GLU A 186 -94.44 -21.63 -14.44
N PRO A 187 -95.67 -21.81 -14.96
CA PRO A 187 -97.03 -21.49 -14.42
C PRO A 187 -97.81 -22.81 -14.17
N THR A 188 -99.08 -22.93 -13.75
CA THR A 188 -100.37 -22.25 -13.99
C THR A 188 -101.32 -22.65 -12.87
#